data_AF-A0A1H0X2D8-F1
#
_entry.id   AF-A0A1H0X2D8-F1
#
_cell.length_a   1.000
_cell.length_b   1.000
_cell.length_c   1.000
_cell.angle_alpha   90.00
_cell.angle_beta   90.00
_cell.angle_gamma   90.00
#
_symmetry.space_group_name_H-M   'P 1'
#
loop_
_entity.id
_entity.type
_entity.pdbx_description
1 polymer ?
#
loop_
_entity_poly.entity_id
_entity_poly.type
_entity_poly.pdbx_seq_one_letter_code
_entity_poly.pdbx_strand_id
1 'polypeptide(L)'
;MNRKVLIIEDNNDIRENVVEILQLAGYEVTDANNGKTGVDLATRNLPDIILCDIMMPELDGYGVLYMLNKNPETSAIPFIFLTAKAERVDLRKGMEMGADDYLTKPFDDMDLLNAIESRLKKQEIQKNFYSKSLDRLNNLIGKNGGLAELKKIIQERKIRLFKKNQVIYYDGDKGNGLYLVTGGKIKTIKLAEDGRELMTGIYGTDEYLGVNAMLANEVYTDTATALEDSTVCLIPKDQLEQLLHLYPEVAREFIKLLANDIRDKEDQLMQLAYHSVRKRMAEALSRLHRQQSSGADGFKITREDLAAMAGMATETVSRTLSDFKEEGLIEKRGSLIQVLHPEKLAKMKN
;
A
#
# COMPACT_ATOMS: atom_id res chain seq x y z
N MET A 1 -21.80 -15.98 8.07
CA MET A 1 -20.99 -17.20 8.27
C MET A 1 -20.07 -16.93 9.43
N ASN A 2 -19.89 -17.89 10.34
CA ASN A 2 -18.87 -17.79 11.39
C ASN A 2 -17.50 -17.82 10.71
N ARG A 3 -16.56 -16.99 11.17
CA ARG A 3 -15.22 -16.95 10.61
C ARG A 3 -14.40 -18.12 11.13
N LYS A 4 -13.57 -18.70 10.26
CA LYS A 4 -12.74 -19.87 10.53
C LYS A 4 -11.39 -19.47 11.07
N VAL A 5 -10.99 -19.99 12.22
CA VAL A 5 -9.68 -19.76 12.83
C VAL A 5 -8.93 -21.07 12.91
N LEU A 6 -7.67 -21.07 12.49
CA LEU A 6 -6.74 -22.17 12.74
C LEU A 6 -5.76 -21.77 13.84
N ILE A 7 -5.67 -22.57 14.90
CA ILE A 7 -4.64 -22.43 15.95
C ILE A 7 -3.62 -23.56 15.83
N ILE A 8 -2.33 -23.21 15.82
CA ILE A 8 -1.20 -24.14 15.72
C ILE A 8 -0.33 -23.92 16.97
N GLU A 9 -0.35 -24.88 17.90
CA GLU A 9 0.27 -24.77 19.22
C GLU A 9 0.63 -26.17 19.74
N ASP A 10 1.88 -26.42 20.12
CA ASP A 10 2.32 -27.73 20.61
C ASP A 10 1.93 -27.98 22.08
N ASN A 11 1.83 -26.93 22.89
CA ASN A 11 1.35 -27.04 24.26
C ASN A 11 -0.18 -27.26 24.32
N ASN A 12 -0.60 -28.40 24.89
CA ASN A 12 -2.01 -28.77 24.96
C ASN A 12 -2.88 -27.79 25.75
N ASP A 13 -2.39 -27.34 26.91
CA ASP A 13 -3.16 -26.48 27.81
C ASP A 13 -3.39 -25.10 27.19
N ILE A 14 -2.35 -24.55 26.53
CA ILE A 14 -2.46 -23.27 25.81
C ILE A 14 -3.42 -23.42 24.62
N ARG A 15 -3.30 -24.52 23.85
CA ARG A 15 -4.14 -24.75 22.68
C ARG A 15 -5.61 -24.88 23.06
N GLU A 16 -5.94 -25.68 24.08
CA GLU A 16 -7.31 -25.85 24.57
C GLU A 16 -7.91 -24.54 25.08
N ASN A 17 -7.14 -23.76 25.84
CA ASN A 17 -7.58 -22.46 26.33
C ASN A 17 -7.92 -21.49 25.17
N VAL A 18 -7.04 -21.39 24.17
CA VAL A 18 -7.28 -20.56 22.98
C VAL A 18 -8.51 -21.05 22.21
N VAL A 19 -8.67 -22.37 22.03
CA VAL A 19 -9.86 -22.94 21.36
C VAL A 19 -11.14 -22.55 22.09
N GLU A 20 -11.17 -22.66 23.42
CA GLU A 20 -12.33 -22.31 24.25
C GLU A 20 -12.70 -20.83 24.11
N ILE A 21 -11.72 -19.92 24.25
CA ILE A 21 -11.94 -18.47 24.10
C ILE A 21 -12.55 -18.15 22.73
N LEU A 22 -12.00 -18.73 21.65
CA LEU A 22 -12.44 -18.47 20.29
C LEU A 22 -13.83 -19.05 20.01
N GLN A 23 -14.14 -20.24 20.51
CA GLN A 23 -15.46 -20.84 20.36
C GLN A 23 -16.53 -20.04 21.10
N LEU A 24 -16.24 -19.56 22.31
CA LEU A 24 -17.14 -18.69 23.08
C LEU A 24 -17.39 -17.35 22.37
N ALA A 25 -16.39 -16.83 21.65
CA ALA A 25 -16.52 -15.64 20.81
C ALA A 25 -17.22 -15.90 19.45
N GLY A 26 -17.62 -17.15 19.16
CA GLY A 26 -18.41 -17.51 17.98
C GLY A 26 -17.60 -17.85 16.72
N TYR A 27 -16.29 -18.12 16.85
CA TYR A 27 -15.46 -18.58 15.73
C TYR A 27 -15.62 -20.09 15.48
N GLU A 28 -15.46 -20.51 14.23
CA GLU A 28 -15.28 -21.92 13.87
C GLU A 28 -13.79 -22.26 13.98
N VAL A 29 -13.41 -23.09 14.95
CA VAL A 29 -11.99 -23.31 15.28
C VAL A 29 -11.53 -24.68 14.80
N THR A 30 -10.40 -24.72 14.08
CA THR A 30 -9.61 -25.92 13.83
C THR A 30 -8.30 -25.78 14.60
N ASP A 31 -7.81 -26.85 15.24
CA ASP A 31 -6.56 -26.83 15.98
C ASP A 31 -5.53 -27.85 15.45
N ALA A 32 -4.25 -27.54 15.63
CA ALA A 32 -3.12 -28.37 15.24
C ALA A 32 -2.06 -28.37 16.35
N ASN A 33 -1.51 -29.55 16.66
CA ASN A 33 -0.51 -29.72 17.73
C ASN A 33 0.95 -29.59 17.26
N ASN A 34 1.20 -29.31 15.98
CA ASN A 34 2.53 -29.08 15.43
C ASN A 34 2.44 -28.33 14.10
N GLY A 35 3.56 -27.72 13.67
CA GLY A 35 3.61 -26.92 12.46
C GLY A 35 3.26 -27.68 11.18
N LYS A 36 3.65 -28.96 11.05
CA LYS A 36 3.42 -29.75 9.84
C LYS A 36 1.93 -30.04 9.63
N THR A 37 1.24 -30.52 10.68
CA THR A 37 -0.21 -30.69 10.67
C THR A 37 -0.91 -29.35 10.44
N GLY A 38 -0.39 -28.26 11.02
CA GLY A 38 -0.89 -26.90 10.81
C GLY A 38 -0.88 -26.47 9.34
N VAL A 39 0.22 -26.71 8.62
CA VAL A 39 0.32 -26.40 7.18
C VAL A 39 -0.69 -27.20 6.35
N ASP A 40 -0.83 -28.49 6.64
CA ASP A 40 -1.78 -29.37 5.94
C ASP A 40 -3.23 -28.93 6.14
N LEU A 41 -3.60 -28.57 7.38
CA LEU A 41 -4.95 -28.10 7.72
C LEU A 41 -5.23 -26.71 7.13
N ALA A 42 -4.27 -25.79 7.17
CA ALA A 42 -4.40 -24.47 6.56
C ALA A 42 -4.69 -24.57 5.05
N THR A 43 -4.01 -25.49 4.36
CA THR A 43 -4.16 -25.70 2.93
C THR A 43 -5.51 -26.33 2.57
N ARG A 44 -6.03 -27.24 3.39
CA ARG A 44 -7.31 -27.93 3.13
C ARG A 44 -8.54 -27.12 3.51
N ASN A 45 -8.47 -26.41 4.63
CA ASN A 45 -9.64 -25.77 5.23
C ASN A 45 -9.74 -24.28 4.91
N LEU A 46 -8.65 -23.67 4.41
CA LEU A 46 -8.54 -22.25 4.05
C LEU A 46 -9.15 -21.34 5.14
N PRO A 47 -8.57 -21.32 6.36
CA PRO A 47 -9.09 -20.52 7.45
C PRO A 47 -9.04 -19.01 7.12
N ASP A 48 -9.91 -18.22 7.77
CA ASP A 48 -9.92 -16.77 7.63
C ASP A 48 -8.75 -16.10 8.36
N ILE A 49 -8.13 -16.78 9.34
CA ILE A 49 -6.95 -16.33 10.09
C ILE A 49 -6.23 -17.51 10.75
N ILE A 50 -4.90 -17.40 10.87
CA ILE A 50 -4.04 -18.40 11.51
C ILE A 50 -3.35 -17.78 12.73
N LEU A 51 -3.43 -18.49 13.85
CA LEU A 51 -2.65 -18.25 15.06
C LEU A 51 -1.60 -19.35 15.17
N CYS A 52 -0.34 -19.01 15.35
CA CYS A 52 0.73 -20.00 15.37
C CYS A 52 1.78 -19.69 16.41
N ASP A 53 2.10 -20.64 17.28
CA ASP A 53 3.26 -20.54 18.14
C ASP A 53 4.55 -20.48 17.32
N ILE A 54 5.54 -19.74 17.82
CA ILE A 54 6.85 -19.67 17.20
C ILE A 54 7.67 -20.93 17.51
N MET A 55 7.66 -21.38 18.76
CA MET A 55 8.60 -22.38 19.28
C MET A 55 7.97 -23.77 19.36
N MET A 56 7.79 -24.40 18.20
CA MET A 56 7.29 -25.77 18.11
C MET A 56 8.37 -26.76 17.67
N PRO A 57 8.28 -28.04 18.07
CA PRO A 57 9.12 -29.10 17.55
C PRO A 57 8.84 -29.39 16.07
N GLU A 58 9.84 -29.97 15.39
CA GLU A 58 9.84 -30.34 13.96
C GLU A 58 9.78 -29.16 12.98
N LEU A 59 8.69 -28.40 12.99
CA LEU A 59 8.46 -27.24 12.14
C LEU A 59 8.04 -26.07 13.02
N ASP A 60 8.92 -25.08 13.14
CA ASP A 60 8.69 -23.86 13.91
C ASP A 60 7.70 -22.92 13.20
N GLY A 61 7.19 -21.93 13.92
CA GLY A 61 6.21 -20.99 13.35
C GLY A 61 6.76 -20.22 12.15
N TYR A 62 8.06 -19.94 12.10
CA TYR A 62 8.70 -19.30 10.95
C TYR A 62 8.66 -20.21 9.71
N GLY A 63 8.90 -21.50 9.87
CA GLY A 63 8.80 -22.51 8.83
C GLY A 63 7.36 -22.68 8.33
N VAL A 64 6.38 -22.68 9.25
CA VAL A 64 4.95 -22.68 8.88
C VAL A 64 4.62 -21.48 8.00
N LEU A 65 4.95 -20.27 8.46
CA LEU A 65 4.70 -19.03 7.70
C LEU A 65 5.37 -19.08 6.32
N TYR A 66 6.62 -19.53 6.25
CA TYR A 66 7.35 -19.66 4.98
C TYR A 66 6.66 -20.60 3.99
N MET A 67 6.20 -21.76 4.47
CA MET A 67 5.51 -22.75 3.63
C MET A 67 4.16 -22.23 3.12
N LEU A 68 3.38 -21.58 4.00
CA LEU A 68 2.09 -21.00 3.63
C LEU A 68 2.23 -19.81 2.67
N ASN A 69 3.29 -19.00 2.82
CA ASN A 69 3.56 -17.90 1.90
C ASN A 69 3.99 -18.37 0.49
N LYS A 70 4.49 -19.60 0.35
CA LYS A 70 4.81 -20.18 -0.96
C LYS A 70 3.59 -20.67 -1.72
N ASN A 71 2.49 -20.96 -1.03
CA ASN A 71 1.25 -21.41 -1.65
C ASN A 71 0.31 -20.21 -1.87
N PRO A 72 -0.05 -19.87 -3.13
CA PRO A 72 -0.94 -18.76 -3.43
C PRO A 72 -2.26 -18.76 -2.65
N GLU A 73 -2.86 -19.94 -2.45
CA GLU A 73 -4.17 -20.08 -1.79
C GLU A 73 -4.11 -19.75 -0.28
N THR A 74 -2.96 -19.94 0.36
CA THR A 74 -2.78 -19.69 1.80
C THR A 74 -2.01 -18.40 2.09
N SER A 75 -1.30 -17.84 1.10
CA SER A 75 -0.43 -16.67 1.27
C SER A 75 -1.17 -15.37 1.65
N ALA A 76 -2.48 -15.32 1.41
CA ALA A 76 -3.33 -14.18 1.75
C ALA A 76 -4.00 -14.29 3.13
N ILE A 77 -3.85 -15.44 3.80
CA ILE A 77 -4.47 -15.68 5.10
C ILE A 77 -3.70 -14.88 6.16
N PRO A 78 -4.35 -14.00 6.93
CA PRO A 78 -3.73 -13.28 8.02
C PRO A 78 -3.07 -14.24 9.01
N PHE A 79 -1.81 -13.96 9.36
CA PHE A 79 -1.02 -14.83 10.22
C PHE A 79 -0.52 -14.08 11.46
N ILE A 80 -0.92 -14.55 12.64
CA ILE A 80 -0.51 -13.99 13.93
C ILE A 80 0.41 -14.97 14.64
N PHE A 81 1.61 -14.51 14.98
CA PHE A 81 2.51 -15.28 15.83
C PHE A 81 2.07 -15.22 17.29
N LEU A 82 2.11 -16.36 17.99
CA LEU A 82 2.07 -16.41 19.43
C LEU A 82 3.51 -16.60 19.92
N THR A 83 3.99 -15.76 20.84
CA THR A 83 5.41 -15.77 21.25
C THR A 83 5.59 -15.59 22.74
N ALA A 84 6.45 -16.39 23.37
CA ALA A 84 6.91 -16.15 24.74
C ALA A 84 8.05 -15.11 24.81
N LYS A 85 8.71 -14.81 23.68
CA LYS A 85 9.84 -13.87 23.61
C LYS A 85 9.40 -12.53 23.05
N ALA A 86 9.60 -11.48 23.85
CA ALA A 86 9.39 -10.08 23.47
C ALA A 86 10.66 -9.39 22.91
N GLU A 87 11.72 -10.15 22.60
CA GLU A 87 12.95 -9.57 22.09
C GLU A 87 12.75 -8.98 20.68
N ARG A 88 13.08 -7.69 20.53
CA ARG A 88 12.87 -6.91 19.29
C ARG A 88 13.44 -7.56 18.02
N VAL A 89 14.46 -8.39 18.14
CA VAL A 89 15.14 -9.04 17.01
C VAL A 89 14.26 -10.12 16.38
N ASP A 90 13.61 -10.95 17.19
CA ASP A 90 12.76 -12.07 16.75
C ASP A 90 11.43 -11.56 16.16
N LEU A 91 10.89 -10.48 16.73
CA LEU A 91 9.68 -9.80 16.25
C LEU A 91 9.89 -9.17 14.87
N ARG A 92 11.04 -8.52 14.67
CA ARG A 92 11.40 -7.90 13.38
C ARG A 92 11.55 -8.96 12.29
N LYS A 93 12.18 -10.09 12.60
CA LYS A 93 12.33 -11.21 11.65
C LYS A 93 10.97 -11.75 11.19
N GLY A 94 10.02 -11.94 12.11
CA GLY A 94 8.66 -12.41 11.77
C GLY A 94 7.89 -11.42 10.88
N MET A 95 8.00 -10.12 11.18
CA MET A 95 7.37 -9.07 10.38
C MET A 95 8.01 -8.94 8.98
N GLU A 96 9.33 -9.07 8.86
CA GLU A 96 10.05 -9.09 7.58
C GLU A 96 9.68 -10.32 6.73
N MET A 97 9.42 -11.46 7.38
CA MET A 97 8.94 -12.69 6.72
C MET A 97 7.46 -12.63 6.30
N GLY A 98 6.75 -11.57 6.66
CA GLY A 98 5.37 -11.36 6.25
C GLY A 98 4.35 -11.93 7.22
N ALA A 99 4.61 -11.95 8.53
CA ALA A 99 3.53 -12.06 9.52
C ALA A 99 2.66 -10.79 9.53
N ASP A 100 1.42 -10.91 9.98
CA ASP A 100 0.50 -9.78 10.11
C ASP A 100 0.50 -9.20 11.50
N ASP A 101 0.71 -10.02 12.53
CA ASP A 101 0.89 -9.56 13.90
C ASP A 101 1.69 -10.56 14.74
N TYR A 102 1.96 -10.17 15.97
CA TYR A 102 2.36 -11.08 17.03
C TYR A 102 1.59 -10.77 18.32
N LEU A 103 1.37 -11.79 19.13
CA LEU A 103 0.77 -11.72 20.44
C LEU A 103 1.73 -12.36 21.46
N THR A 104 2.19 -11.56 22.42
CA THR A 104 3.10 -12.02 23.46
C THR A 104 2.35 -12.79 24.54
N LYS A 105 2.82 -14.00 24.85
CA LYS A 105 2.35 -14.83 25.97
C LYS A 105 2.97 -14.35 27.29
N PRO A 106 2.23 -14.34 28.41
CA PRO A 106 0.80 -14.60 28.50
C PRO A 106 -0.02 -13.43 27.95
N PHE A 107 -1.16 -13.75 27.34
CA PHE A 107 -2.15 -12.78 26.85
C PHE A 107 -3.50 -13.09 27.46
N ASP A 108 -4.37 -12.09 27.56
CA ASP A 108 -5.76 -12.30 27.94
C ASP A 108 -6.68 -12.49 26.73
N ASP A 109 -7.93 -12.84 27.02
CA ASP A 109 -9.00 -13.05 26.07
C ASP A 109 -9.32 -11.80 25.25
N MET A 110 -9.21 -10.60 25.83
CA MET A 110 -9.41 -9.35 25.11
C MET A 110 -8.27 -9.07 24.13
N ASP A 111 -7.02 -9.29 24.52
CA ASP A 111 -5.85 -9.11 23.67
C ASP A 111 -5.92 -10.03 22.44
N LEU A 112 -6.27 -11.30 22.64
CA LEU A 112 -6.42 -12.29 21.58
C LEU A 112 -7.52 -11.88 20.58
N LEU A 113 -8.71 -11.54 21.09
CA LEU A 113 -9.85 -11.18 20.24
C LEU A 113 -9.59 -9.88 19.47
N ASN A 114 -8.98 -8.87 20.12
CA ASN A 114 -8.62 -7.62 19.47
C ASN A 114 -7.60 -7.83 18.34
N ALA A 115 -6.58 -8.67 18.56
CA ALA A 115 -5.59 -8.99 17.55
C ALA A 115 -6.25 -9.63 16.31
N ILE A 116 -7.17 -10.57 16.53
CA ILE A 116 -7.92 -11.25 15.48
C ILE A 116 -8.86 -10.30 14.74
N GLU A 117 -9.73 -9.57 15.45
CA GLU A 117 -10.70 -8.66 14.85
C GLU A 117 -10.03 -7.55 14.05
N SER A 118 -8.93 -6.99 14.56
CA SER A 118 -8.15 -5.97 13.85
C SER A 118 -7.66 -6.46 12.49
N ARG A 119 -7.18 -7.71 12.41
CA ARG A 119 -6.69 -8.31 11.16
C ARG A 119 -7.81 -8.69 10.21
N LEU A 120 -8.87 -9.28 10.73
CA LEU A 120 -10.06 -9.65 9.98
C LEU A 120 -10.82 -8.45 9.40
N LYS A 121 -10.94 -7.36 10.18
CA LYS A 121 -11.54 -6.10 9.72
C LYS A 121 -10.69 -5.41 8.68
N LYS A 122 -9.35 -5.42 8.84
CA LYS A 122 -8.43 -4.91 7.81
C LYS A 122 -8.60 -5.68 6.50
N GLN A 123 -8.69 -7.01 6.54
CA GLN A 123 -8.91 -7.86 5.38
C GLN A 123 -10.27 -7.61 4.71
N GLU A 124 -11.31 -7.30 5.47
CA GLU A 124 -12.66 -7.04 4.97
C GLU A 124 -12.80 -5.64 4.34
N ILE A 125 -12.24 -4.61 4.98
CA ILE A 125 -12.12 -3.26 4.41
C ILE A 125 -11.35 -3.34 3.08
N GLN A 126 -10.29 -4.14 3.06
CA GLN A 126 -9.48 -4.44 1.88
C GLN A 126 -10.33 -5.10 0.77
N LYS A 127 -11.09 -6.19 1.05
CA LYS A 127 -12.00 -6.83 0.07
C LYS A 127 -13.05 -5.86 -0.50
N ASN A 128 -13.63 -5.00 0.34
CA ASN A 128 -14.67 -4.06 -0.06
C ASN A 128 -14.14 -2.83 -0.83
N PHE A 129 -12.88 -2.46 -0.63
CA PHE A 129 -12.25 -1.36 -1.35
C PHE A 129 -11.90 -1.74 -2.78
N TYR A 130 -11.41 -2.97 -2.99
CA TYR A 130 -11.05 -3.46 -4.33
C TYR A 130 -12.20 -3.41 -5.33
N SER A 131 -13.44 -3.71 -4.91
CA SER A 131 -14.60 -3.70 -5.83
C SER A 131 -14.75 -2.34 -6.52
N LYS A 132 -14.49 -1.23 -5.84
CA LYS A 132 -14.59 0.14 -6.38
C LYS A 132 -13.41 0.54 -7.26
N SER A 133 -12.20 0.16 -6.91
CA SER A 133 -10.98 0.39 -7.71
C SER A 133 -11.09 -0.23 -9.10
N LEU A 134 -11.60 -1.45 -9.10
CA LEU A 134 -11.79 -2.27 -10.28
C LEU A 134 -12.98 -1.84 -11.13
N ASP A 135 -13.91 -1.05 -10.58
CA ASP A 135 -14.99 -0.44 -11.34
C ASP A 135 -14.51 0.64 -12.32
N ARG A 136 -13.39 1.32 -12.04
CA ARG A 136 -12.76 2.23 -13.02
C ARG A 136 -12.16 1.49 -14.21
N LEU A 137 -11.52 0.34 -13.97
CA LEU A 137 -11.07 -0.56 -15.03
C LEU A 137 -12.23 -1.24 -15.76
N ASN A 138 -13.32 -1.60 -15.05
CA ASN A 138 -14.55 -2.15 -15.65
C ASN A 138 -15.15 -1.18 -16.69
N ASN A 139 -15.04 0.14 -16.49
CA ASN A 139 -15.57 1.13 -17.43
C ASN A 139 -14.76 1.26 -18.73
N LEU A 140 -13.55 0.69 -18.81
CA LEU A 140 -12.65 0.79 -19.96
C LEU A 140 -12.51 -0.53 -20.73
N ILE A 141 -12.84 -1.67 -20.12
CA ILE A 141 -12.57 -3.00 -20.68
C ILE A 141 -13.89 -3.77 -20.88
N GLY A 142 -14.11 -4.28 -22.09
CA GLY A 142 -15.23 -5.18 -22.40
C GLY A 142 -15.16 -6.49 -21.58
N LYS A 143 -16.31 -7.18 -21.47
CA LYS A 143 -16.59 -8.38 -20.64
C LYS A 143 -15.70 -9.62 -20.87
N ASN A 144 -14.38 -9.53 -20.79
CA ASN A 144 -13.47 -10.68 -20.92
C ASN A 144 -12.64 -10.94 -19.66
N GLY A 145 -12.21 -12.21 -19.51
CA GLY A 145 -11.70 -12.80 -18.27
C GLY A 145 -10.36 -12.27 -17.75
N GLY A 146 -9.57 -11.54 -18.54
CA GLY A 146 -8.27 -11.01 -18.10
C GLY A 146 -8.36 -10.05 -16.92
N LEU A 147 -9.45 -9.28 -16.83
CA LEU A 147 -9.68 -8.45 -15.66
C LEU A 147 -9.99 -9.30 -14.42
N ALA A 148 -10.77 -10.37 -14.56
CA ALA A 148 -11.06 -11.27 -13.42
C ALA A 148 -9.77 -11.93 -12.90
N GLU A 149 -8.83 -12.27 -13.78
CA GLU A 149 -7.53 -12.81 -13.39
C GLU A 149 -6.66 -11.76 -12.70
N LEU A 150 -6.61 -10.53 -13.20
CA LEU A 150 -5.93 -9.42 -12.52
C LEU A 150 -6.55 -9.15 -11.12
N LYS A 151 -7.89 -9.20 -11.02
CA LYS A 151 -8.61 -9.08 -9.74
C LYS A 151 -8.18 -10.17 -8.77
N LYS A 152 -8.11 -11.42 -9.24
CA LYS A 152 -7.68 -12.57 -8.45
C LYS A 152 -6.24 -12.39 -7.95
N ILE A 153 -5.32 -12.02 -8.83
CA ILE A 153 -3.92 -11.74 -8.48
C ILE A 153 -3.85 -10.65 -7.40
N ILE A 154 -4.63 -9.57 -7.53
CA ILE A 154 -4.63 -8.49 -6.53
C ILE A 154 -5.25 -8.96 -5.20
N GLN A 155 -6.30 -9.78 -5.22
CA GLN A 155 -6.99 -10.28 -4.03
C GLN A 155 -6.17 -11.29 -3.22
N GLU A 156 -5.37 -12.12 -3.90
CA GLU A 156 -4.51 -13.12 -3.27
C GLU A 156 -3.21 -12.52 -2.72
N ARG A 157 -2.97 -11.21 -2.89
CA ARG A 157 -1.71 -10.57 -2.50
C ARG A 157 -1.81 -9.80 -1.21
N LYS A 158 -0.75 -9.93 -0.41
CA LYS A 158 -0.61 -9.21 0.86
C LYS A 158 -0.46 -7.72 0.62
N ILE A 159 -1.35 -6.93 1.22
CA ILE A 159 -1.16 -5.48 1.34
C ILE A 159 -0.08 -5.21 2.38
N ARG A 160 0.91 -4.41 1.99
CA ARG A 160 1.93 -3.89 2.88
C ARG A 160 1.51 -2.50 3.36
N LEU A 161 1.64 -2.28 4.67
CA LEU A 161 1.42 -0.96 5.27
C LEU A 161 2.74 -0.19 5.25
N PHE A 162 2.69 1.04 4.77
CA PHE A 162 3.78 1.99 4.80
C PHE A 162 3.36 3.18 5.66
N LYS A 163 4.15 3.47 6.70
CA LYS A 163 3.96 4.67 7.49
C LYS A 163 4.39 5.90 6.70
N LYS A 164 3.84 7.06 7.05
CA LYS A 164 4.31 8.33 6.47
C LYS A 164 5.84 8.41 6.47
N ASN A 165 6.41 8.82 5.34
CA ASN A 165 7.84 8.92 5.03
C ASN A 165 8.59 7.59 4.90
N GLN A 166 7.90 6.44 4.96
CA GLN A 166 8.53 5.15 4.71
C GLN A 166 8.73 4.93 3.21
N VAL A 167 9.93 4.48 2.83
CA VAL A 167 10.30 4.17 1.44
C VAL A 167 9.73 2.81 1.02
N ILE A 168 9.24 2.74 -0.21
CA ILE A 168 8.67 1.54 -0.84
C ILE A 168 9.68 0.86 -1.75
N TYR A 169 10.40 1.63 -2.54
CA TYR A 169 11.57 1.22 -3.34
C TYR A 169 12.50 2.43 -3.53
N TYR A 170 13.78 2.15 -3.77
CA TYR A 170 14.81 3.15 -4.05
C TYR A 170 15.12 3.27 -5.54
N ASP A 171 15.67 4.41 -5.93
CA ASP A 171 16.30 4.58 -7.24
C ASP A 171 17.46 3.57 -7.37
N GLY A 172 17.49 2.84 -8.48
CA GLY A 172 18.43 1.76 -8.75
C GLY A 172 17.99 0.37 -8.26
N ASP A 173 16.91 0.25 -7.48
CA ASP A 173 16.36 -1.06 -7.13
C ASP A 173 15.84 -1.78 -8.38
N LYS A 174 15.96 -3.11 -8.42
CA LYS A 174 15.40 -3.91 -9.52
C LYS A 174 13.88 -3.77 -9.57
N GLY A 175 13.35 -3.61 -10.78
CA GLY A 175 11.90 -3.59 -11.06
C GLY A 175 11.21 -4.92 -10.75
N ASN A 176 10.98 -5.20 -9.46
CA ASN A 176 10.45 -6.49 -8.98
C ASN A 176 8.96 -6.70 -9.29
N GLY A 177 8.28 -5.67 -9.78
CA GLY A 177 6.89 -5.75 -10.18
C GLY A 177 6.19 -4.39 -10.21
N LEU A 178 4.87 -4.46 -10.28
CA LEU A 178 3.99 -3.32 -10.30
C LEU A 178 3.39 -3.09 -8.91
N TYR A 179 3.49 -1.87 -8.40
CA TYR A 179 2.84 -1.52 -7.14
C TYR A 179 1.49 -0.87 -7.42
N LEU A 180 0.46 -1.29 -6.70
CA LEU A 180 -0.87 -0.70 -6.69
C LEU A 180 -1.10 -0.03 -5.34
N VAL A 181 -1.43 1.25 -5.35
CA VAL A 181 -1.83 1.97 -4.13
C VAL A 181 -3.28 1.59 -3.82
N THR A 182 -3.46 0.94 -2.67
CA THR A 182 -4.77 0.48 -2.18
C THR A 182 -5.34 1.40 -1.09
N GLY A 183 -4.63 2.46 -0.76
CA GLY A 183 -5.04 3.43 0.25
C GLY A 183 -3.91 4.38 0.59
N GLY A 184 -4.26 5.63 0.90
CA GLY A 184 -3.29 6.70 1.14
C GLY A 184 -2.71 7.30 -0.14
N LYS A 185 -1.52 7.89 -0.02
CA LYS A 185 -0.83 8.58 -1.10
C LYS A 185 0.66 8.29 -1.07
N ILE A 186 1.20 7.95 -2.23
CA ILE A 186 2.63 7.72 -2.46
C ILE A 186 3.16 8.85 -3.34
N LYS A 187 4.37 9.32 -3.05
CA LYS A 187 5.13 10.20 -3.94
C LYS A 187 6.30 9.43 -4.54
N THR A 188 6.67 9.74 -5.77
CA THR A 188 7.98 9.37 -6.32
C THR A 188 8.85 10.60 -6.48
N ILE A 189 10.11 10.48 -6.09
CA ILE A 189 11.09 11.56 -6.13
C ILE A 189 12.36 11.10 -6.86
N LYS A 190 12.91 11.99 -7.68
CA LYS A 190 14.23 11.82 -8.28
C LYS A 190 15.19 12.82 -7.66
N LEU A 191 16.35 12.34 -7.24
CA LEU A 191 17.40 13.17 -6.66
C LEU A 191 18.31 13.68 -7.77
N ALA A 192 18.54 14.98 -7.82
CA ALA A 192 19.55 15.59 -8.69
C ALA A 192 20.96 15.41 -8.10
N GLU A 193 21.99 15.52 -8.94
CA GLU A 193 23.39 15.40 -8.52
C GLU A 193 23.79 16.40 -7.42
N ASP A 194 23.12 17.54 -7.36
CA ASP A 194 23.33 18.59 -6.35
C ASP A 194 22.51 18.40 -5.07
N GLY A 195 21.79 17.27 -4.94
CA GLY A 195 20.99 16.91 -3.78
C GLY A 195 19.58 17.50 -3.75
N ARG A 196 19.14 18.21 -4.80
CA ARG A 196 17.75 18.67 -4.89
C ARG A 196 16.81 17.53 -5.28
N GLU A 197 15.63 17.50 -4.69
CA GLU A 197 14.58 16.55 -5.04
C GLU A 197 13.62 17.15 -6.08
N LEU A 198 13.29 16.36 -7.09
CA LEU A 198 12.18 16.62 -8.01
C LEU A 198 11.12 15.55 -7.79
N MET A 199 9.88 15.95 -7.51
CA MET A 199 8.78 14.99 -7.42
C MET A 199 8.36 14.61 -8.83
N THR A 200 8.59 13.35 -9.17
CA THR A 200 8.22 12.79 -10.47
C THR A 200 6.75 12.41 -10.49
N GLY A 201 6.15 11.97 -9.38
CA GLY A 201 4.74 11.56 -9.36
C GLY A 201 4.08 11.62 -7.99
N ILE A 202 2.75 11.69 -7.98
CA ILE A 202 1.90 11.48 -6.80
C ILE A 202 0.84 10.46 -7.21
N TYR A 203 0.80 9.36 -6.47
CA TYR A 203 -0.07 8.23 -6.72
C TYR A 203 -1.03 8.07 -5.53
N GLY A 204 -2.32 8.27 -5.78
CA GLY A 204 -3.38 7.97 -4.83
C GLY A 204 -3.89 6.55 -4.97
N THR A 205 -4.86 6.21 -4.13
CA THR A 205 -5.76 5.08 -4.29
C THR A 205 -6.07 4.75 -5.76
N ASP A 206 -5.89 3.49 -6.12
CA ASP A 206 -6.19 2.87 -7.42
C ASP A 206 -5.21 3.23 -8.55
N GLU A 207 -4.12 3.93 -8.22
CA GLU A 207 -3.07 4.24 -9.17
C GLU A 207 -1.89 3.27 -9.03
N TYR A 208 -1.21 3.08 -10.15
CA TYR A 208 -0.09 2.16 -10.27
C TYR A 208 1.23 2.91 -10.34
N LEU A 209 2.26 2.39 -9.69
CA LEU A 209 3.62 2.90 -9.79
C LEU A 209 4.61 1.78 -10.13
N GLY A 210 5.73 2.16 -10.74
CA GLY A 210 6.75 1.21 -11.20
C GLY A 210 6.47 0.57 -12.57
N VAL A 211 5.48 1.07 -13.33
CA VAL A 211 5.08 0.53 -14.64
C VAL A 211 6.26 0.50 -15.62
N ASN A 212 7.02 1.59 -15.72
CA ASN A 212 8.14 1.72 -16.65
C ASN A 212 9.25 0.70 -16.39
N ALA A 213 9.74 0.63 -15.14
CA ALA A 213 10.79 -0.30 -14.75
C ALA A 213 10.38 -1.76 -14.99
N MET A 214 9.11 -2.09 -14.70
CA MET A 214 8.58 -3.43 -14.91
C MET A 214 8.49 -3.80 -16.40
N LEU A 215 7.92 -2.93 -17.24
CA LEU A 215 7.73 -3.21 -18.68
C LEU A 215 9.03 -3.15 -19.48
N ALA A 216 9.94 -2.24 -19.14
CA ALA A 216 11.24 -2.11 -19.81
C ALA A 216 12.26 -3.14 -19.30
N ASN A 217 11.94 -3.89 -18.23
CA ASN A 217 12.87 -4.78 -17.54
C ASN A 217 14.12 -4.04 -17.04
N GLU A 218 13.91 -2.84 -16.49
CA GLU A 218 14.93 -1.94 -16.00
C GLU A 218 14.83 -1.77 -14.46
N VAL A 219 15.77 -1.01 -13.90
CA VAL A 219 15.70 -0.57 -12.50
C VAL A 219 14.68 0.56 -12.33
N TYR A 220 14.19 0.77 -11.11
CA TYR A 220 13.45 1.99 -10.80
C TYR A 220 14.37 3.20 -10.97
N THR A 221 13.85 4.26 -11.59
CA THR A 221 14.61 5.49 -11.88
C THR A 221 14.31 6.64 -10.92
N ASP A 222 13.53 6.34 -9.87
CA ASP A 222 13.11 7.24 -8.81
C ASP A 222 12.94 6.46 -7.50
N THR A 223 12.77 7.18 -6.40
CA THR A 223 12.49 6.61 -5.07
C THR A 223 11.03 6.85 -4.73
N ALA A 224 10.29 5.79 -4.39
CA ALA A 224 8.90 5.88 -3.94
C ALA A 224 8.81 5.94 -2.42
N THR A 225 8.07 6.93 -1.90
CA THR A 225 7.91 7.17 -0.46
C THR A 225 6.46 7.47 -0.13
N ALA A 226 5.96 6.93 0.98
CA ALA A 226 4.61 7.22 1.46
C ALA A 226 4.47 8.67 1.94
N LEU A 227 3.56 9.44 1.36
CA LEU A 227 3.27 10.83 1.73
C LEU A 227 2.44 10.89 3.04
N GLU A 228 1.64 9.86 3.25
CA GLU A 228 0.82 9.60 4.44
C GLU A 228 0.79 8.10 4.74
N ASP A 229 0.19 7.68 5.85
CA ASP A 229 0.00 6.25 6.13
C ASP A 229 -0.78 5.61 4.96
N SER A 230 -0.12 4.69 4.27
CA SER A 230 -0.55 4.17 2.97
C SER A 230 -0.47 2.66 2.90
N THR A 231 -1.33 2.06 2.08
CA THR A 231 -1.38 0.62 1.86
C THR A 231 -1.08 0.33 0.40
N VAL A 232 -0.12 -0.55 0.15
CA VAL A 232 0.36 -0.86 -1.20
C VAL A 232 0.38 -2.37 -1.43
N CYS A 233 -0.09 -2.81 -2.60
CA CYS A 233 -0.02 -4.18 -3.06
C CYS A 233 1.06 -4.30 -4.15
N LEU A 234 1.95 -5.29 -4.05
CA LEU A 234 2.94 -5.59 -5.08
C LEU A 234 2.44 -6.75 -5.94
N ILE A 235 2.33 -6.53 -7.24
CA ILE A 235 2.08 -7.53 -8.26
C ILE A 235 3.43 -7.94 -8.85
N PRO A 236 3.92 -9.17 -8.61
CA PRO A 236 5.21 -9.61 -9.11
C PRO A 236 5.29 -9.56 -10.63
N LYS A 237 6.49 -9.23 -11.15
CA LYS A 237 6.76 -9.12 -12.59
C LYS A 237 6.30 -10.35 -13.37
N ASP A 238 6.70 -11.55 -12.94
CA ASP A 238 6.44 -12.80 -13.66
C ASP A 238 4.94 -13.07 -13.87
N GLN A 239 4.11 -12.77 -12.87
CA GLN A 239 2.66 -12.93 -12.99
C GLN A 239 2.04 -11.90 -13.91
N LEU A 240 2.55 -10.67 -13.89
CA LEU A 240 2.05 -9.62 -14.75
C LEU A 240 2.46 -9.87 -16.20
N GLU A 241 3.69 -10.34 -16.46
CA GLU A 241 4.14 -10.77 -17.79
C GLU A 241 3.26 -11.90 -18.33
N GLN A 242 2.95 -12.90 -17.51
CA GLN A 242 2.03 -13.97 -17.89
C GLN A 242 0.64 -13.44 -18.22
N LEU A 243 0.10 -12.50 -17.42
CA LEU A 243 -1.19 -11.89 -17.65
C LEU A 243 -1.21 -11.09 -18.96
N LEU A 244 -0.19 -10.27 -19.22
CA LEU A 244 -0.06 -9.47 -20.43
C LEU A 244 0.05 -10.35 -21.68
N HIS A 245 0.70 -11.50 -21.57
CA HIS A 245 0.81 -12.48 -22.64
C HIS A 245 -0.51 -13.19 -22.94
N LEU A 246 -1.23 -13.61 -21.89
CA LEU A 246 -2.50 -14.34 -22.01
C LEU A 246 -3.67 -13.44 -22.41
N TYR A 247 -3.64 -12.16 -22.05
CA TYR A 247 -4.75 -11.23 -22.21
C TYR A 247 -4.30 -9.93 -22.91
N PRO A 248 -4.27 -9.89 -24.25
CA PRO A 248 -3.85 -8.72 -25.04
C PRO A 248 -4.65 -7.44 -24.77
N GLU A 249 -5.90 -7.56 -24.33
CA GLU A 249 -6.72 -6.42 -23.92
C GLU A 249 -6.17 -5.72 -22.67
N VAL A 250 -5.61 -6.49 -21.72
CA VAL A 250 -4.97 -5.94 -20.52
C VAL A 250 -3.71 -5.18 -20.94
N ALA A 251 -2.90 -5.75 -21.83
CA ALA A 251 -1.72 -5.08 -22.36
C ALA A 251 -2.06 -3.73 -23.05
N ARG A 252 -3.17 -3.67 -23.78
CA ARG A 252 -3.63 -2.42 -24.42
C ARG A 252 -3.96 -1.33 -23.41
N GLU A 253 -4.52 -1.67 -22.24
CA GLU A 253 -4.78 -0.68 -21.19
C GLU A 253 -3.49 -0.19 -20.55
N PHE A 254 -2.50 -1.06 -20.31
CA PHE A 254 -1.18 -0.62 -19.86
C PHE A 254 -0.50 0.32 -20.86
N ILE A 255 -0.62 0.06 -22.17
CA ILE A 255 -0.12 0.97 -23.20
C ILE A 255 -0.82 2.33 -23.14
N LYS A 256 -2.14 2.38 -22.94
CA LYS A 256 -2.88 3.64 -22.78
C LYS A 256 -2.43 4.39 -21.52
N LEU A 257 -2.23 3.69 -20.40
CA LEU A 257 -1.73 4.28 -19.16
C LEU A 257 -0.35 4.92 -19.36
N LEU A 258 0.58 4.22 -20.02
CA LEU A 258 1.90 4.76 -20.37
C LEU A 258 1.80 6.00 -21.26
N ALA A 259 0.95 5.96 -22.31
CA ALA A 259 0.79 7.08 -23.22
C ALA A 259 0.24 8.34 -22.51
N ASN A 260 -0.65 8.16 -21.53
CA ASN A 260 -1.14 9.26 -20.70
C ASN A 260 -0.06 9.77 -19.74
N ASP A 261 0.70 8.89 -19.08
CA ASP A 261 1.82 9.30 -18.21
C ASP A 261 2.84 10.13 -19.01
N ILE A 262 3.23 9.69 -20.21
CA ILE A 262 4.15 10.45 -21.08
C ILE A 262 3.61 11.86 -21.37
N ARG A 263 2.31 11.97 -21.72
CA ARG A 263 1.67 13.28 -21.97
C ARG A 263 1.70 14.16 -20.73
N ASP A 264 1.40 13.62 -19.56
CA ASP A 264 1.42 14.37 -18.30
C ASP A 264 2.84 14.86 -17.96
N LYS A 265 3.88 14.07 -18.29
CA LYS A 265 5.28 14.50 -18.14
C LYS A 265 5.68 15.59 -19.13
N GLU A 266 5.22 15.52 -20.38
CA GLU A 266 5.44 16.58 -21.37
C GLU A 266 4.85 17.91 -20.90
N ASP A 267 3.61 17.89 -20.38
CA ASP A 267 2.97 19.06 -19.80
C ASP A 267 3.77 19.60 -18.60
N GLN A 268 4.25 18.71 -17.71
CA GLN A 268 5.08 19.11 -16.57
C GLN A 268 6.41 19.73 -17.01
N LEU A 269 7.06 19.20 -18.06
CA LEU A 269 8.27 19.77 -18.63
C LEU A 269 8.02 21.18 -19.18
N MET A 270 6.91 21.39 -19.88
CA MET A 270 6.51 22.71 -20.37
C MET A 270 6.27 23.70 -19.23
N GLN A 271 5.62 23.26 -18.15
CA GLN A 271 5.42 24.08 -16.94
C GLN A 271 6.78 24.48 -16.34
N LEU A 272 7.70 23.54 -16.18
CA LEU A 272 9.03 23.83 -15.62
C LEU A 272 9.85 24.79 -16.50
N ALA A 273 9.73 24.68 -17.83
CA ALA A 273 10.49 25.49 -18.77
C ALA A 273 9.96 26.93 -18.91
N TYR A 274 8.64 27.11 -18.89
CA TYR A 274 8.03 28.39 -19.29
C TYR A 274 7.19 29.07 -18.21
N HIS A 275 6.83 28.38 -17.11
CA HIS A 275 6.02 29.00 -16.07
C HIS A 275 6.85 29.75 -15.05
N SER A 276 6.36 30.93 -14.66
CA SER A 276 6.94 31.66 -13.54
C SER A 276 6.79 30.86 -12.24
N VAL A 277 7.65 31.15 -11.27
CA VAL A 277 7.64 30.53 -9.95
C VAL A 277 6.25 30.57 -9.31
N ARG A 278 5.58 31.72 -9.37
CA ARG A 278 4.21 31.88 -8.85
C ARG A 278 3.22 30.96 -9.56
N LYS A 279 3.24 30.91 -10.90
CA LYS A 279 2.32 30.05 -11.64
C LYS A 279 2.55 28.56 -11.37
N ARG A 280 3.81 28.11 -11.32
CA ARG A 280 4.14 26.73 -10.93
C ARG A 280 3.63 26.38 -9.55
N MET A 281 3.77 27.32 -8.61
CA MET A 281 3.25 27.16 -7.25
C MET A 281 1.73 27.06 -7.23
N ALA A 282 1.03 27.91 -8.00
CA ALA A 282 -0.41 27.86 -8.13
C ALA A 282 -0.90 26.53 -8.72
N GLU A 283 -0.23 26.03 -9.77
CA GLU A 283 -0.53 24.73 -10.39
C GLU A 283 -0.33 23.56 -9.42
N ALA A 284 0.75 23.56 -8.63
CA ALA A 284 0.99 22.55 -7.60
C ALA A 284 -0.13 22.54 -6.55
N LEU A 285 -0.55 23.71 -6.07
CA LEU A 285 -1.66 23.84 -5.12
C LEU A 285 -3.00 23.40 -5.75
N SER A 286 -3.26 23.78 -7.00
CA SER A 286 -4.46 23.34 -7.72
C SER A 286 -4.49 21.83 -7.96
N ARG A 287 -3.34 21.19 -8.21
CA ARG A 287 -3.23 19.73 -8.33
C ARG A 287 -3.60 19.05 -7.01
N LEU A 288 -3.04 19.51 -5.90
CA LEU A 288 -3.33 18.96 -4.56
C LEU A 288 -4.79 19.16 -4.14
N HIS A 289 -5.37 20.32 -4.45
CA HIS A 289 -6.77 20.61 -4.16
C HIS A 289 -7.71 19.68 -4.94
N ARG A 290 -7.45 19.41 -6.22
CA ARG A 290 -8.25 18.46 -7.03
C ARG A 290 -8.18 17.02 -6.51
N GLN A 291 -7.08 16.64 -5.85
CA GLN A 291 -6.87 15.31 -5.28
C GLN A 291 -7.38 15.19 -3.83
N GLN A 292 -8.14 16.17 -3.31
CA GLN A 292 -8.80 16.03 -2.00
C GLN A 292 -10.11 15.24 -2.11
N SER A 293 -10.38 14.45 -1.08
CA SER A 293 -11.70 13.86 -0.85
C SER A 293 -12.73 14.95 -0.57
N SER A 294 -13.91 14.83 -1.16
CA SER A 294 -15.03 15.76 -0.96
C SER A 294 -15.32 15.97 0.54
N GLY A 295 -15.17 17.21 1.04
CA GLY A 295 -15.47 17.59 2.43
C GLY A 295 -14.27 17.89 3.33
N ALA A 296 -13.02 17.81 2.84
CA ALA A 296 -11.84 18.20 3.62
C ALA A 296 -11.54 19.72 3.51
N ASP A 297 -11.39 20.41 4.64
CA ASP A 297 -11.12 21.85 4.75
C ASP A 297 -9.74 22.30 4.20
N GLY A 298 -8.87 21.36 3.82
CA GLY A 298 -7.54 21.66 3.28
C GLY A 298 -6.67 20.41 3.19
N PHE A 299 -5.49 20.53 2.58
CA PHE A 299 -4.52 19.45 2.45
C PHE A 299 -3.28 19.73 3.29
N LYS A 300 -2.70 18.68 3.86
CA LYS A 300 -1.43 18.77 4.60
C LYS A 300 -0.28 18.43 3.67
N ILE A 301 0.68 19.33 3.55
CA ILE A 301 1.89 19.10 2.78
C ILE A 301 3.10 19.80 3.41
N THR A 302 4.29 19.19 3.30
CA THR A 302 5.53 19.83 3.75
C THR A 302 6.00 20.87 2.75
N ARG A 303 6.92 21.75 3.16
CA ARG A 303 7.44 22.77 2.23
C ARG A 303 8.37 22.13 1.20
N GLU A 304 9.09 21.11 1.64
CA GLU A 304 10.03 20.31 0.88
C GLU A 304 9.30 19.51 -0.22
N ASP A 305 8.18 18.86 0.12
CA ASP A 305 7.34 18.18 -0.88
C ASP A 305 6.79 19.15 -1.93
N LEU A 306 6.37 20.34 -1.48
CA LEU A 306 5.79 21.35 -2.36
C LEU A 306 6.86 21.99 -3.27
N ALA A 307 8.08 22.14 -2.75
CA ALA A 307 9.27 22.54 -3.50
C ALA A 307 9.62 21.50 -4.58
N ALA A 308 9.65 20.22 -4.20
CA ALA A 308 9.88 19.11 -5.11
C ALA A 308 8.78 19.00 -6.18
N MET A 309 7.51 19.27 -5.83
CA MET A 309 6.39 19.30 -6.78
C MET A 309 6.49 20.44 -7.78
N ALA A 310 6.77 21.65 -7.31
CA ALA A 310 6.77 22.85 -8.14
C ALA A 310 8.13 23.10 -8.83
N GLY A 311 9.14 22.30 -8.52
CA GLY A 311 10.50 22.38 -9.08
C GLY A 311 11.22 23.67 -8.69
N MET A 312 11.12 24.08 -7.43
CA MET A 312 11.72 25.32 -6.92
C MET A 312 12.37 25.12 -5.55
N ALA A 313 13.09 26.12 -5.05
CA ALA A 313 13.71 26.04 -3.71
C ALA A 313 12.67 26.19 -2.58
N THR A 314 12.93 25.56 -1.43
CA THR A 314 12.03 25.57 -0.26
C THR A 314 11.80 26.97 0.31
N GLU A 315 12.82 27.85 0.26
CA GLU A 315 12.70 29.26 0.63
C GLU A 315 11.77 30.01 -0.31
N THR A 316 11.84 29.71 -1.61
CA THR A 316 10.97 30.29 -2.63
C THR A 316 9.51 29.90 -2.39
N VAL A 317 9.24 28.62 -2.09
CA VAL A 317 7.90 28.15 -1.69
C VAL A 317 7.37 28.95 -0.51
N SER A 318 8.19 29.13 0.53
CA SER A 318 7.78 29.88 1.74
C SER A 318 7.40 31.32 1.42
N ARG A 319 8.18 32.01 0.58
CA ARG A 319 7.88 33.38 0.14
C ARG A 319 6.58 33.44 -0.66
N THR A 320 6.43 32.59 -1.67
CA THR A 320 5.24 32.58 -2.52
C THR A 320 3.96 32.21 -1.76
N LEU A 321 4.03 31.29 -0.79
CA LEU A 321 2.89 30.99 0.08
C LEU A 321 2.47 32.18 0.94
N SER A 322 3.42 32.98 1.43
CA SER A 322 3.11 34.21 2.17
C SER A 322 2.41 35.22 1.27
N ASP A 323 2.91 35.44 0.06
CA ASP A 323 2.28 36.34 -0.92
C ASP A 323 0.84 35.90 -1.24
N PHE A 324 0.64 34.60 -1.51
CA PHE A 324 -0.70 34.05 -1.78
C PHE A 324 -1.65 34.19 -0.60
N LYS A 325 -1.14 34.12 0.64
CA LYS A 325 -1.93 34.34 1.84
C LYS A 325 -2.31 35.80 2.01
N GLU A 326 -1.38 36.73 1.79
CA GLU A 326 -1.63 38.18 1.83
C GLU A 326 -2.66 38.62 0.79
N GLU A 327 -2.65 37.97 -0.39
CA GLU A 327 -3.64 38.17 -1.45
C GLU A 327 -4.98 37.47 -1.18
N GLY A 328 -5.10 36.72 -0.09
CA GLY A 328 -6.31 35.98 0.28
C GLY A 328 -6.62 34.79 -0.64
N LEU A 329 -5.66 34.30 -1.42
CA LEU A 329 -5.84 33.14 -2.32
C LEU A 329 -5.88 31.82 -1.54
N ILE A 330 -5.15 31.77 -0.42
CA ILE A 330 -5.04 30.60 0.45
C ILE A 330 -5.09 31.00 1.93
N GLU A 331 -5.45 30.06 2.79
CA GLU A 331 -5.17 30.12 4.23
C GLU A 331 -4.14 29.03 4.59
N LYS A 332 -3.24 29.35 5.52
CA LYS A 332 -2.17 28.43 5.96
C LYS A 332 -2.08 28.37 7.47
N ARG A 333 -2.16 27.15 8.02
CA ARG A 333 -1.99 26.83 9.45
C ARG A 333 -0.99 25.67 9.60
N GLY A 334 0.27 25.98 9.92
CA GLY A 334 1.34 24.98 9.93
C GLY A 334 1.58 24.39 8.53
N SER A 335 1.44 23.07 8.39
CA SER A 335 1.50 22.33 7.12
C SER A 335 0.14 22.18 6.42
N LEU A 336 -0.95 22.61 7.07
CA LEU A 336 -2.28 22.62 6.46
C LEU A 336 -2.43 23.85 5.57
N ILE A 337 -2.82 23.63 4.32
CA ILE A 337 -3.14 24.66 3.33
C ILE A 337 -4.59 24.49 2.90
N GLN A 338 -5.36 25.57 2.99
CA GLN A 338 -6.72 25.67 2.46
C GLN A 338 -6.70 26.61 1.26
N VAL A 339 -7.25 26.16 0.14
CA VAL A 339 -7.40 27.00 -1.06
C VAL A 339 -8.73 27.73 -0.96
N LEU A 340 -8.68 29.07 -0.89
CA LEU A 340 -9.88 29.91 -0.75
C LEU A 340 -10.46 30.27 -2.12
N HIS A 341 -9.60 30.52 -3.11
CA HIS A 341 -9.97 30.94 -4.47
C HIS A 341 -9.34 30.05 -5.54
N PRO A 342 -9.85 28.82 -5.75
CA PRO A 342 -9.28 27.87 -6.71
C PRO A 342 -9.29 28.40 -8.15
N GLU A 343 -10.31 29.17 -8.53
CA GLU A 343 -10.45 29.80 -9.84
C GLU A 343 -9.36 30.84 -10.14
N LYS A 344 -8.92 31.59 -9.13
CA LYS A 344 -7.86 32.59 -9.27
C LYS A 344 -6.48 31.94 -9.41
N LEU A 345 -6.23 30.87 -8.64
CA LEU A 345 -5.01 30.06 -8.78
C LEU A 345 -4.94 29.41 -10.17
N ALA A 346 -6.04 28.82 -10.64
CA ALA A 346 -6.09 28.16 -11.95
C ALA A 346 -5.90 29.13 -13.13
N LYS A 347 -6.27 30.41 -12.98
CA LYS A 347 -6.12 31.45 -14.01
C LYS A 347 -4.86 32.29 -13.84
N MET A 348 -3.92 31.88 -12.99
CA MET A 348 -2.70 32.65 -12.73
C MET A 348 -1.89 32.80 -14.02
N LYS A 349 -1.62 34.05 -14.38
CA LYS A 349 -0.79 34.37 -15.54
C LYS A 349 0.68 34.07 -15.23
N ASN A 350 1.44 33.80 -16.30
CA ASN A 350 2.90 33.73 -16.23
C ASN A 350 3.48 35.02 -15.70
#